data_AF-A0A8T5XGX6-F1
#
_entry.id   AF-A0A8T5XGX6-F1
#
_cell.length_a   1.000
_cell.length_b   1.000
_cell.length_c   1.000
_cell.angle_alpha   90.00
_cell.angle_beta   90.00
_cell.angle_gamma   90.00
#
_symmetry.space_group_name_H-M   'P 1'
#
loop_
_entity.id
_entity.type
_entity.pdbx_description
1 polymer ?
#
loop_
_entity_poly.entity_id
_entity_poly.type
_entity_poly.pdbx_seq_one_letter_code
_entity_poly.pdbx_strand_id
1 'polypeptide(L)' 'MDSNKKDLETLKVLLVHWVNHNKSHQEKFDEWVERSSELGKEEVSEYIKKASEYIDKANEMLMEAKKNM' A
#
# COMPACT_ATOMS: atom_id res chain seq x y z
N MET A 1 7.51 7.37 -30.66
CA MET A 1 6.55 6.25 -30.71
C MET A 1 6.99 5.08 -29.85
N ASP A 2 8.28 4.69 -29.86
CA ASP A 2 8.77 3.54 -29.08
C ASP A 2 8.82 3.78 -27.55
N SER A 3 9.08 5.02 -27.11
CA SER A 3 9.10 5.39 -25.68
C SER A 3 7.76 5.12 -24.99
N ASN A 4 6.64 5.52 -25.60
CA ASN A 4 5.32 5.38 -25.00
C ASN A 4 4.96 3.91 -24.73
N LYS A 5 5.39 2.98 -25.59
CA LYS A 5 5.18 1.54 -25.38
C LYS A 5 6.00 1.02 -24.21
N LYS A 6 7.26 1.46 -24.10
CA LYS A 6 8.13 1.12 -22.96
C LYS A 6 7.58 1.68 -21.64
N ASP A 7 7.05 2.90 -21.66
CA ASP A 7 6.47 3.55 -20.49
C ASP A 7 5.19 2.82 -20.02
N LEU A 8 4.35 2.35 -20.95
CA LEU A 8 3.18 1.54 -20.62
C LEU A 8 3.54 0.20 -19.96
N GLU A 9 4.53 -0.52 -20.50
CA GLU A 9 4.99 -1.78 -19.89
C GLU A 9 5.64 -1.55 -18.53
N THR A 10 6.40 -0.46 -18.40
CA THR A 10 6.97 -0.03 -17.11
C THR A 10 5.88 0.28 -16.10
N LEU A 11 4.82 1.01 -16.49
CA LEU A 11 3.71 1.33 -15.62
C LEU A 11 2.97 0.08 -15.13
N LYS A 12 2.73 -0.92 -15.99
CA LYS A 12 2.11 -2.20 -15.58
C LYS A 12 2.92 -2.91 -14.49
N VAL A 13 4.25 -2.91 -14.62
CA VAL A 13 5.15 -3.50 -13.63
C VAL A 13 5.12 -2.70 -12.33
N LEU A 14 5.16 -1.36 -12.42
CA LEU A 14 5.13 -0.48 -11.25
C LEU A 14 3.84 -0.63 -10.44
N LEU A 15 2.67 -0.72 -11.07
CA LEU A 15 1.39 -0.90 -10.37
C LEU A 15 1.36 -2.16 -9.50
N VAL A 16 1.90 -3.27 -10.01
CA VAL A 16 2.02 -4.52 -9.22
C VAL A 16 3.07 -4.40 -8.13
N HIS A 17 4.21 -3.78 -8.46
CA HIS A 17 5.29 -3.58 -7.50
C HIS A 17 4.84 -2.74 -6.30
N TRP A 18 4.13 -1.64 -6.52
CA TRP A 18 3.62 -0.77 -5.46
C TRP A 18 2.62 -1.50 -4.56
N VAL A 19 1.69 -2.29 -5.12
CA VAL A 19 0.77 -3.11 -4.30
C VAL A 19 1.53 -4.09 -3.39
N ASN A 20 2.55 -4.76 -3.92
CA ASN A 20 3.35 -5.68 -3.13
C ASN A 20 4.18 -4.96 -2.05
N HIS A 21 4.74 -3.80 -2.37
CA HIS A 21 5.50 -3.00 -1.41
C HIS A 21 4.62 -2.46 -0.28
N ASN A 22 3.43 -1.98 -0.63
CA ASN A 22 2.41 -1.53 0.29
C ASN A 22 2.00 -2.62 1.29
N LYS A 23 1.81 -3.86 0.83
CA LYS A 23 1.53 -5.00 1.74
C LYS A 23 2.65 -5.22 2.77
N SER A 24 3.91 -5.10 2.36
CA SER A 24 5.04 -5.18 3.29
C SER A 24 5.07 -4.02 4.31
N HIS A 25 4.56 -2.85 3.94
CA HIS A 25 4.36 -1.76 4.90
C HIS A 25 3.21 -2.05 5.88
N GLN A 26 2.11 -2.62 5.41
CA GLN A 26 0.96 -2.99 6.25
C GLN A 26 1.34 -4.04 7.29
N GLU A 27 2.09 -5.08 6.92
CA GLU A 27 2.61 -6.08 7.86
C GLU A 27 3.37 -5.41 9.02
N LYS A 28 4.25 -4.45 8.70
CA LYS A 28 4.98 -3.68 9.71
C LYS A 28 4.07 -2.77 10.52
N PHE A 29 3.06 -2.17 9.91
CA PHE A 29 2.11 -1.32 10.63
C PHE A 29 1.31 -2.13 11.65
N ASP A 30 0.83 -3.30 11.25
CA ASP A 30 0.05 -4.18 12.11
C ASP A 30 0.86 -4.65 13.35
N GLU A 31 2.15 -4.97 13.17
CA GLU A 31 3.08 -5.23 14.30
C GLU A 31 3.15 -4.04 15.27
N TRP A 32 3.15 -2.81 14.75
CA TRP A 32 3.22 -1.60 15.57
C TRP A 32 1.86 -1.15 16.14
N VAL A 33 0.73 -1.57 15.55
CA VAL A 33 -0.60 -1.42 16.15
C VAL A 33 -0.65 -2.18 17.47
N GLU A 34 -0.25 -3.45 17.47
CA GLU A 34 -0.20 -4.29 18.68
C GLU A 34 0.76 -3.69 19.70
N ARG A 35 2.01 -3.44 19.28
CA ARG A 35 3.05 -2.92 20.18
C ARG A 35 2.72 -1.55 20.78
N SER A 36 2.08 -0.66 20.03
CA SER A 36 1.69 0.66 20.56
C SER A 36 0.53 0.57 21.56
N SER A 37 -0.40 -0.38 21.37
CA SER A 37 -1.45 -0.66 22.36
C SER A 37 -0.85 -1.24 23.65
N GLU A 38 0.09 -2.19 23.56
CA GLU A 38 0.82 -2.73 24.72
C GLU A 38 1.58 -1.65 25.53
N LEU A 39 2.03 -0.58 24.86
CA LEU A 39 2.67 0.58 25.49
C LEU A 39 1.68 1.58 26.09
N GLY A 40 0.37 1.30 26.06
CA GLY A 40 -0.69 2.19 26.52
C GLY A 40 -0.89 3.41 25.63
N LYS A 41 -0.49 3.35 24.36
CA LYS A 41 -0.60 4.44 23.37
C LYS A 41 -1.74 4.18 22.40
N GLU A 42 -2.96 4.05 22.93
CA GLU A 42 -4.12 3.65 22.14
C GLU A 42 -4.40 4.58 20.94
N GLU A 43 -4.33 5.89 21.13
CA GLU A 43 -4.56 6.83 20.01
C GLU A 43 -3.50 6.68 18.89
N VAL A 44 -2.24 6.38 19.25
CA VAL A 44 -1.20 6.10 18.26
C VAL A 44 -1.50 4.80 17.52
N SER A 45 -1.91 3.75 18.25
CA SER A 45 -2.33 2.46 17.68
C SER A 45 -3.47 2.64 16.67
N GLU A 46 -4.48 3.45 17.02
CA GLU A 46 -5.60 3.76 16.14
C GLU A 46 -5.17 4.49 14.86
N TYR A 47 -4.25 5.45 14.95
CA TYR A 47 -3.76 6.15 13.75
C TYR A 47 -2.90 5.27 12.86
N ILE A 48 -2.07 4.38 13.44
CA ILE A 48 -1.30 3.41 12.65
C ILE A 48 -2.24 2.43 11.95
N LYS A 49 -3.28 1.95 12.64
CA LYS A 49 -4.30 1.09 12.05
C LYS A 49 -5.00 1.77 10.87
N LYS A 50 -5.43 3.03 11.03
CA LYS A 50 -6.03 3.81 9.94
C LYS A 50 -5.08 3.99 8.76
N ALA A 51 -3.76 4.15 9.02
CA ALA A 51 -2.78 4.20 7.95
C ALA A 51 -2.71 2.87 7.18
N SER A 52 -2.76 1.72 7.86
CA SER A 52 -2.85 0.39 7.24
C SER A 52 -4.10 0.26 6.36
N GLU A 53 -5.27 0.69 6.85
CA GLU A 53 -6.54 0.71 6.10
C GLU A 53 -6.50 1.62 4.86
N TYR A 54 -5.78 2.75 4.92
CA TYR A 54 -5.59 3.62 3.76
C TYR A 54 -4.64 3.04 2.72
N ILE A 55 -3.67 2.23 3.15
CA ILE A 55 -2.84 1.47 2.21
C ILE A 55 -3.69 0.43 1.47
N ASP A 56 -4.63 -0.26 2.14
CA ASP A 56 -5.56 -1.17 1.46
C ASP A 56 -6.37 -0.46 0.37
N LYS A 57 -6.95 0.71 0.68
CA LYS A 57 -7.68 1.51 -0.30
C LYS A 57 -6.79 1.96 -1.46
N ALA A 58 -5.52 2.30 -1.19
CA ALA A 58 -4.56 2.61 -2.23
C ALA A 58 -4.28 1.38 -3.12
N ASN A 59 -4.11 0.20 -2.51
CA ASN A 59 -3.91 -1.06 -3.24
C ASN A 59 -5.10 -1.40 -4.15
N GLU A 60 -6.33 -1.22 -3.67
CA GLU A 60 -7.54 -1.39 -4.47
C GLU A 60 -7.51 -0.49 -5.71
N MET A 61 -7.22 0.80 -5.55
CA MET A 61 -7.18 1.75 -6.66
C MET A 61 -6.02 1.48 -7.63
N LEU A 62 -4.87 1.03 -7.14
CA LEU A 62 -3.76 0.60 -8.01
C LEU A 62 -4.11 -0.64 -8.83
N MET A 63 -4.87 -1.57 -8.25
CA MET A 63 -5.37 -2.73 -8.97
C MET A 63 -6.44 -2.35 -10.00
N GLU A 64 -7.33 -1.42 -9.68
CA GLU A 64 -8.29 -0.87 -10.66
C GLU A 64 -7.58 -0.11 -11.79
N ALA A 65 -6.56 0.68 -11.49
CA ALA A 65 -5.74 1.35 -12.50
C ALA A 65 -5.13 0.32 -13.47
N LYS A 66 -4.58 -0.79 -12.94
CA LYS A 66 -4.01 -1.87 -13.76
C LYS A 66 -5.06 -2.56 -14.64
N LYS A 67 -6.29 -2.75 -14.15
CA LYS A 67 -7.39 -3.38 -14.91
C LYS A 67 -7.86 -2.52 -16.09
N ASN A 68 -7.69 -1.20 -16.01
CA ASN A 68 -8.16 -0.23 -17.00
C ASN A 68 -7.03 0.27 -17.94
N MET A 69 -5.87 -0.39 -17.94
CA MET A 69 -4.78 -0.16 -18.90
C MET A 69 -4.98 -0.95 -20.19
#